data_AF-A0A804IXD6-F1
#
_entry.id   AF-A0A804IXD6-F1
#
_cell.length_a   1.000
_cell.length_b   1.000
_cell.length_c   1.000
_cell.angle_alpha   90.00
_cell.angle_beta   90.00
_cell.angle_gamma   90.00
#
_symmetry.space_group_name_H-M   'P 1'
#
loop_
_entity.id
_entity.type
_entity.pdbx_description
1 polymer ?
#
loop_
_entity_poly.entity_id
_entity_poly.type
_entity_poly.pdbx_seq_one_letter_code
_entity_poly.pdbx_strand_id
1 'polypeptide(L)'
;MAIGAFHAMKKGVLTSAAGGNDGPDRGSVANVAPWMLVSAASTIDRRIIDKLVIGSEQRPIEGASINTFPAEKRSYPFMFLGN
;
A
#
# COMPACT_ATOMS: atom_id res chain seq x y z
N MET A 1 9.86 -0.07 19.62
CA MET A 1 8.64 -0.04 20.46
C MET A 1 8.64 -0.98 21.67
N ALA A 2 9.64 -1.85 21.85
CA ALA A 2 9.60 -2.95 22.82
C ALA A 2 9.42 -2.55 24.30
N ILE A 3 10.17 -1.55 24.80
CA ILE A 3 10.14 -1.20 26.24
C ILE A 3 8.76 -0.68 26.68
N GLY A 4 8.15 0.20 25.90
CA GLY A 4 6.80 0.71 26.19
C GLY A 4 5.74 -0.40 26.15
N ALA A 5 5.81 -1.25 25.13
CA ALA A 5 4.90 -2.39 25.00
C ALA A 5 5.03 -3.38 26.17
N PHE A 6 6.24 -3.58 26.71
CA PHE A 6 6.45 -4.43 27.88
C PHE A 6 5.76 -3.87 29.15
N HIS A 7 5.86 -2.56 29.37
CA HIS A 7 5.19 -1.91 30.48
C HIS A 7 3.66 -1.91 30.31
N ALA A 8 3.17 -1.74 29.08
CA ALA A 8 1.76 -1.88 28.75
C ALA A 8 1.24 -3.31 29.04
N MET A 9 1.97 -4.33 28.60
CA MET A 9 1.67 -5.73 28.87
C MET A 9 1.57 -6.01 30.38
N LYS A 10 2.51 -5.49 31.18
CA LYS A 10 2.47 -5.62 32.65
C LYS A 10 1.20 -5.04 33.28
N LYS A 11 0.54 -4.11 32.60
CA LYS A 11 -0.72 -3.48 33.02
C LYS A 11 -1.94 -4.05 32.30
N GLY A 12 -1.80 -5.17 31.58
CA GLY A 12 -2.89 -5.80 30.84
C GLY A 12 -3.33 -5.04 29.58
N VAL A 13 -2.48 -4.15 29.06
CA VAL A 13 -2.77 -3.37 27.85
C VAL A 13 -2.02 -3.96 26.65
N LEU A 14 -2.78 -4.39 25.63
CA LEU A 14 -2.22 -4.93 24.38
C LEU A 14 -1.62 -3.82 23.53
N THR A 15 -0.43 -4.05 22.96
CA THR A 15 0.17 -3.17 21.96
C THR A 15 0.10 -3.82 20.58
N SER A 16 -0.56 -3.14 19.63
CA SER A 16 -0.59 -3.52 18.21
C SER A 16 0.48 -2.75 17.44
N ALA A 17 1.23 -3.43 16.57
CA ALA A 17 2.31 -2.85 15.78
C ALA A 17 2.35 -3.45 14.37
N ALA A 18 2.78 -2.66 13.37
CA ALA A 18 3.01 -3.18 12.02
C ALA A 18 4.34 -3.95 11.94
N GLY A 19 4.42 -4.94 11.05
CA GLY A 19 5.66 -5.66 10.76
C GLY A 19 6.76 -4.78 10.16
N GLY A 20 6.40 -3.69 9.47
CA GLY A 20 7.31 -2.85 8.69
C GLY A 20 7.08 -3.01 7.20
N ASN A 21 7.68 -2.13 6.39
CA ASN A 21 7.50 -2.09 4.94
C ASN A 21 8.78 -2.45 4.16
N ASP A 22 9.81 -2.94 4.84
CA ASP A 22 11.14 -3.25 4.27
C ASP A 22 11.24 -4.67 3.69
N GLY A 23 10.10 -5.33 3.47
CA GLY A 23 10.05 -6.62 2.77
C GLY A 23 10.52 -6.51 1.30
N PRO A 24 10.62 -7.63 0.56
CA PRO A 24 10.09 -8.96 0.88
C PRO A 24 11.10 -9.92 1.53
N ASP A 25 12.32 -9.48 1.81
CA ASP A 25 13.39 -10.35 2.30
C ASP A 25 13.10 -10.92 3.70
N ARG A 26 13.60 -12.12 3.95
CA ARG A 26 13.44 -12.79 5.26
C ARG A 26 14.15 -11.97 6.34
N GLY A 27 13.50 -11.83 7.50
CA GLY A 27 14.07 -11.11 8.65
C GLY A 27 13.93 -9.58 8.58
N SER A 28 13.17 -9.04 7.63
CA SER A 28 12.89 -7.59 7.49
C SER A 28 11.86 -7.01 8.48
N VAL A 29 11.29 -7.85 9.37
CA VAL A 29 10.30 -7.41 10.35
C VAL A 29 10.96 -6.53 11.42
N ALA A 30 10.47 -5.30 11.60
CA ALA A 30 11.03 -4.31 12.52
C ALA A 30 10.58 -4.49 13.98
N ASN A 31 9.36 -4.98 14.20
CA ASN A 31 8.79 -5.18 15.53
C ASN A 31 8.79 -6.67 15.88
N VAL A 32 9.69 -7.10 16.77
CA VAL A 32 9.93 -8.53 17.05
C VAL A 32 9.72 -8.94 18.52
N ALA A 33 9.35 -7.99 19.40
CA ALA A 33 9.20 -8.32 20.81
C ALA A 33 7.96 -9.21 21.04
N PRO A 34 8.06 -10.27 21.86
CA PRO A 34 7.01 -11.29 22.00
C PRO A 34 5.75 -10.78 22.71
N TRP A 35 5.82 -9.63 23.37
CA TRP A 35 4.71 -8.98 24.07
C TRP A 35 3.94 -7.98 23.19
N MET A 36 4.12 -8.03 21.87
CA MET A 36 3.39 -7.21 20.89
C MET A 36 2.60 -8.10 19.95
N LEU A 37 1.41 -7.65 19.55
CA LEU A 37 0.72 -8.18 18.39
C LEU A 37 1.29 -7.50 17.14
N VAL A 38 1.93 -8.26 16.27
CA VAL A 38 2.58 -7.75 15.06
C VAL A 38 1.76 -8.14 13.83
N SER A 39 1.21 -7.17 13.11
CA SER A 39 0.39 -7.39 11.92
C SER A 39 1.19 -7.25 10.63
N ALA A 40 1.00 -8.20 9.71
CA ALA A 40 1.47 -8.10 8.32
C ALA A 40 0.46 -7.35 7.44
N ALA A 41 0.87 -6.98 6.23
CA ALA A 41 0.00 -6.39 5.22
C ALA A 41 -0.40 -7.43 4.17
N SER A 42 -1.68 -7.44 3.79
CA SER A 42 -2.21 -8.22 2.67
C SER A 42 -3.14 -7.37 1.83
N THR A 43 -3.46 -7.82 0.62
CA THR A 43 -4.48 -7.19 -0.22
C THR A 43 -5.89 -7.66 0.18
N ILE A 44 -6.90 -6.94 -0.32
CA ILE A 44 -8.31 -7.33 -0.30
C ILE A 44 -8.82 -7.42 -1.74
N ASP A 45 -10.02 -7.94 -1.96
CA ASP A 45 -10.60 -8.10 -3.30
C ASP A 45 -10.84 -6.77 -4.03
N ARG A 46 -10.96 -5.67 -3.29
CA ARG A 46 -11.14 -4.33 -3.87
C ARG A 46 -9.87 -3.89 -4.61
N ARG A 47 -10.03 -3.58 -5.91
CA ARG A 47 -9.02 -2.89 -6.74
C ARG A 47 -9.40 -1.43 -6.93
N ILE A 48 -8.42 -0.53 -6.83
CA ILE A 48 -8.56 0.88 -7.25
C ILE A 48 -8.02 0.95 -8.68
N ILE A 49 -8.91 1.21 -9.63
CA ILE A 49 -8.61 1.17 -11.07
C ILE A 49 -8.81 2.57 -11.65
N ASP A 50 -7.81 3.02 -12.41
CA ASP A 50 -7.90 4.20 -13.26
C ASP A 50 -7.80 3.79 -14.73
N LYS A 51 -8.70 4.26 -15.57
CA LYS A 51 -8.83 3.78 -16.95
C LYS A 51 -8.05 4.68 -17.89
N LEU A 52 -6.97 4.15 -18.47
CA LEU A 52 -6.18 4.84 -19.47
C LEU A 52 -6.75 4.58 -20.87
N VAL A 53 -7.08 5.65 -21.60
CA VAL A 53 -7.55 5.60 -22.99
C VAL A 53 -6.50 6.27 -23.88
N ILE A 54 -6.04 5.57 -24.92
CA ILE A 54 -5.00 6.06 -25.84
C ILE A 54 -5.59 6.14 -27.25
N GLY A 55 -5.51 7.32 -27.87
CA GLY A 55 -5.97 7.52 -29.25
C GLY A 55 -7.45 7.15 -29.47
N SER A 56 -7.73 6.45 -30.58
CA SER A 56 -9.08 5.96 -30.94
C SER A 56 -9.37 4.55 -30.42
N GLU A 57 -8.55 4.01 -29.52
CA GLU A 57 -8.74 2.67 -28.99
C GLU A 57 -10.05 2.57 -28.19
N GLN A 58 -10.83 1.54 -28.51
CA GLN A 58 -12.14 1.31 -27.90
C GLN A 58 -12.05 0.56 -26.56
N ARG A 59 -10.91 -0.08 -26.25
CA ARG A 59 -10.69 -0.79 -24.98
C ARG A 59 -9.69 -0.03 -24.11
N PRO A 60 -10.14 0.58 -23.00
CA PRO A 60 -9.23 1.20 -22.03
C PRO A 60 -8.31 0.17 -21.36
N ILE A 61 -7.09 0.60 -21.05
CA ILE A 61 -6.16 -0.14 -20.20
C ILE A 61 -6.52 0.13 -18.73
N GLU A 62 -6.56 -0.92 -17.91
CA GLU A 62 -6.70 -0.79 -16.46
C GLU A 62 -5.35 -0.41 -15.83
N GLY A 63 -5.23 0.85 -15.40
CA GLY A 63 -4.14 1.33 -14.55
C GLY A 63 -4.46 1.16 -13.07
N ALA A 64 -3.42 1.23 -12.23
CA ALA A 64 -3.52 1.23 -10.78
C ALA A 64 -3.03 2.59 -10.25
N SER A 65 -3.98 3.48 -9.94
CA SER A 65 -3.70 4.80 -9.37
C SER A 65 -4.84 5.24 -8.45
N ILE A 66 -4.58 6.22 -7.59
CA ILE A 66 -5.62 6.97 -6.88
C ILE A 66 -5.76 8.32 -7.60
N ASN A 67 -6.71 8.40 -8.52
CA ASN A 67 -6.97 9.61 -9.29
C ASN A 67 -8.09 10.43 -8.62
N THR A 68 -7.73 11.58 -8.04
CA THR A 68 -8.68 12.51 -7.41
C THR A 68 -9.05 13.68 -8.32
N PHE A 69 -8.46 13.78 -9.51
CA PHE A 69 -8.81 14.82 -10.47
C PHE A 69 -10.24 14.58 -10.99
N PRO A 70 -10.98 15.65 -11.33
CA PRO A 70 -12.27 15.51 -12.00
C PRO A 70 -12.12 14.61 -13.23
N ALA A 71 -13.06 13.68 -13.39
CA ALA A 71 -13.15 12.82 -14.57
C ALA A 71 -13.62 13.61 -15.80
N GLU A 72 -12.91 14.68 -16.14
CA GLU A 72 -13.09 15.40 -17.38
C GLU A 72 -12.44 14.59 -18.50
N LYS A 73 -13.23 14.24 -19.52
CA LYS A 73 -12.74 13.53 -20.70
C LYS A 73 -11.91 14.47 -21.57
N ARG A 74 -10.72 14.85 -21.09
CA ARG A 74 -9.74 15.64 -21.82
C ARG A 74 -8.65 14.73 -22.34
N SER A 75 -8.37 14.85 -23.64
CA SER A 75 -7.22 14.20 -24.25
C SER A 75 -6.02 15.14 -24.20
N TYR A 76 -4.89 14.61 -23.75
CA TYR A 76 -3.62 15.32 -23.76
C TYR A 76 -2.66 14.65 -24.76
N PRO A 77 -1.76 15.40 -25.41
CA PRO A 77 -0.73 14.81 -26.25
C PRO A 77 0.08 13.77 -25.47
N PHE A 78 0.23 12.58 -26.03
CA PHE A 78 1.09 11.54 -25.49
C PHE A 78 2.45 11.58 -26.20
N MET A 79 3.53 11.52 -25.45
CA MET A 79 4.89 11.47 -25.96
C MET A 79 5.63 10.32 -25.28
N PHE A 80 6.25 9.46 -26.08
CA PHE A 80 7.12 8.40 -25.60
C PHE A 80 8.57 8.87 -25.75
N LEU A 81 9.30 8.96 -24.64
CA LEU A 81 10.68 9.45 -24.58
C LEU A 81 11.72 8.32 -24.49
N GLY A 82 11.43 7.16 -25.10
CA GLY A 82 12.34 6.00 -25.05
C GLY A 82 13.71 6.24 -25.71
N ASN A 83 14.66 5.34 -25.42
CA ASN A 83 16.00 5.27 -26.04
C ASN A 83 15.97 4.57 -27.40
#